data_AF-A0A1Y2AP44-F1
#
_entry.id   AF-A0A1Y2AP44-F1
#
_cell.length_a   1.000
_cell.length_b   1.000
_cell.length_c   1.000
_cell.angle_alpha   90.00
_cell.angle_beta   90.00
_cell.angle_gamma   90.00
#
_symmetry.space_group_name_H-M   'P 1'
#
loop_
_entity.id
_entity.type
_entity.pdbx_description
1 polymer ?
#
loop_
_entity_poly.entity_id
_entity_poly.type
_entity_poly.pdbx_seq_one_letter_code
_entity_poly.pdbx_strand_id
1 'polypeptide(L)'
;MLYSPLSIKYALKMLQEGAANNTFDEINKLIGNTQLSKYTSIDDVLSLANGLFIRDTFYDYINPNYINTLKENYNAEVVKDEFKSTANANKWIEDKKFKIIQNMLTDEMINDPTSVMLIINALAIDMEWKEGFSFENTDGDDFYLDNGEKTKATTMYRKNLVQF
;
A
#
# COMPACT_ATOMS: atom_id res chain seq x y z
N MET A 1 3.81 1.98 14.84
CA MET A 1 2.96 1.60 13.70
C MET A 1 3.31 2.49 12.52
N LEU A 2 3.46 1.93 11.32
CA LEU A 2 3.72 2.68 10.10
C LEU A 2 2.57 2.44 9.11
N TYR A 3 2.03 3.50 8.53
CA TYR A 3 1.01 3.43 7.49
C TYR A 3 1.08 4.66 6.58
N SER A 4 0.52 4.57 5.38
CA SER A 4 0.47 5.68 4.42
C SER A 4 -0.94 6.28 4.32
N PRO A 5 -1.16 7.49 4.84
CA PRO A 5 -2.44 8.19 4.66
C PRO A 5 -2.80 8.40 3.18
N LEU A 6 -1.78 8.63 2.34
CA LEU A 6 -1.97 8.78 0.90
C LEU A 6 -2.54 7.49 0.30
N SER A 7 -1.94 6.34 0.63
CA SER A 7 -2.29 5.09 0.00
C SER A 7 -3.66 4.56 0.46
N ILE A 8 -4.05 4.84 1.71
CA ILE A 8 -5.44 4.62 2.20
C ILE A 8 -6.44 5.48 1.41
N LYS A 9 -6.12 6.74 1.13
CA LYS A 9 -7.01 7.61 0.33
C LYS A 9 -7.19 7.08 -1.09
N TYR A 10 -6.16 6.51 -1.70
CA TYR A 10 -6.27 5.81 -2.98
C TYR A 10 -7.27 4.66 -2.91
N ALA A 11 -7.13 3.76 -1.93
CA ALA A 11 -8.05 2.64 -1.74
C ALA A 11 -9.51 3.11 -1.59
N LEU A 12 -9.75 4.14 -0.76
CA LEU A 12 -11.08 4.72 -0.56
C LEU A 12 -11.63 5.40 -1.81
N LYS A 13 -10.79 6.10 -2.59
CA LYS A 13 -11.23 6.70 -3.86
C LYS A 13 -11.59 5.63 -4.89
N MET A 14 -10.81 4.56 -5.02
CA MET A 14 -11.17 3.44 -5.90
C MET A 14 -12.52 2.82 -5.53
N LEU A 15 -12.84 2.71 -4.25
CA LEU A 15 -14.17 2.31 -3.80
C LEU A 15 -15.24 3.33 -4.16
N GLN A 16 -14.97 4.62 -3.93
CA GLN A 16 -15.91 5.70 -4.22
C GLN A 16 -16.36 5.70 -5.69
N GLU A 17 -15.43 5.44 -6.64
CA GLU A 17 -15.71 5.41 -8.09
C GLU A 17 -16.74 4.32 -8.49
N GLY A 18 -16.89 3.28 -7.67
CA GLY A 18 -17.85 2.19 -7.89
C GLY A 18 -19.05 2.23 -6.95
N ALA A 19 -19.07 3.17 -6.01
CA ALA A 19 -20.10 3.30 -4.98
C ALA A 19 -21.23 4.24 -5.43
N ALA A 20 -22.43 4.03 -4.87
CA ALA A 20 -23.59 4.90 -5.07
C ALA A 20 -24.35 5.11 -3.77
N ASN A 21 -25.17 6.17 -3.73
CA ASN A 21 -26.07 6.52 -2.61
C ASN A 21 -25.30 6.56 -1.27
N ASN A 22 -25.86 5.95 -0.22
CA ASN A 22 -25.29 5.96 1.13
C ASN A 22 -23.82 5.49 1.18
N THR A 23 -23.44 4.47 0.40
CA THR A 23 -22.04 3.99 0.39
C THR A 23 -21.10 5.06 -0.17
N PHE A 24 -21.51 5.74 -1.23
CA PHE A 24 -20.76 6.86 -1.79
C PHE A 24 -20.64 8.00 -0.77
N ASP A 25 -21.76 8.35 -0.13
CA ASP A 25 -21.82 9.45 0.83
C ASP A 25 -20.95 9.20 2.07
N GLU A 26 -20.95 7.99 2.62
CA GLU A 26 -20.12 7.63 3.77
C GLU A 26 -18.62 7.67 3.41
N ILE A 27 -18.24 7.13 2.25
CA ILE A 27 -16.84 7.23 1.78
C ILE A 27 -16.46 8.70 1.54
N ASN A 28 -17.36 9.49 0.94
CA ASN A 28 -17.11 10.89 0.64
C ASN A 28 -16.96 11.76 1.90
N LYS A 29 -17.69 11.48 2.97
CA LYS A 29 -17.51 12.15 4.27
C LYS A 29 -16.11 11.93 4.84
N LEU A 30 -15.54 10.74 4.66
CA LEU A 30 -14.21 10.39 5.19
C LEU A 30 -13.08 11.05 4.39
N ILE A 31 -13.16 11.07 3.06
CA ILE A 31 -12.07 11.58 2.20
C ILE A 31 -12.26 13.03 1.76
N GLY A 32 -13.46 13.58 1.91
CA GLY A 32 -13.81 14.94 1.50
C GLY A 32 -13.51 15.25 0.03
N ASN A 33 -13.24 16.52 -0.26
CA ASN A 33 -12.87 17.00 -1.60
C ASN A 33 -11.40 16.71 -1.96
N THR A 34 -10.80 15.65 -1.42
CA THR A 34 -9.40 15.32 -1.73
C THR A 34 -9.28 14.97 -3.20
N GLN A 35 -8.58 15.83 -3.95
CA GLN A 35 -8.12 15.54 -5.30
C GLN A 35 -6.83 14.72 -5.18
N LEU A 36 -6.84 13.51 -5.72
CA LEU A 36 -5.63 12.70 -5.83
C LEU A 36 -5.04 12.91 -7.22
N SER A 37 -3.81 13.43 -7.28
CA SER A 37 -3.00 13.36 -8.49
C SER A 37 -2.57 11.91 -8.70
N LYS A 38 -2.65 11.44 -9.94
CA LYS A 38 -2.13 10.13 -10.33
C LYS A 38 -0.64 10.06 -10.01
N TYR A 39 -0.27 9.21 -9.06
CA TYR A 39 1.12 8.97 -8.71
C TYR A 39 1.66 7.83 -9.55
N THR A 40 2.74 8.10 -10.28
CA THR A 40 3.54 7.06 -10.92
C THR A 40 4.66 6.68 -9.96
N SER A 41 4.91 5.38 -9.81
CA SER A 41 6.09 4.90 -9.12
C SER A 41 7.34 5.63 -9.65
N ILE A 42 8.24 5.98 -8.74
CA ILE A 42 9.56 6.49 -9.11
C ILE A 42 10.45 5.26 -9.18
N ASP A 43 10.98 4.98 -10.37
CA ASP A 43 11.74 3.76 -10.65
C ASP A 43 12.75 3.47 -9.53
N ASP A 44 12.68 2.24 -9.00
CA ASP A 44 13.51 1.67 -7.94
C ASP A 44 13.56 2.43 -6.60
N VAL A 45 12.75 3.49 -6.43
CA VAL A 45 12.80 4.36 -5.24
C VAL A 45 11.49 4.33 -4.45
N LEU A 46 10.36 4.44 -5.15
CA LEU A 46 9.05 4.43 -4.53
C LEU A 46 8.09 3.70 -5.44
N SER A 47 7.51 2.62 -4.90
CA SER A 47 6.46 1.88 -5.57
C SER A 47 5.15 2.02 -4.80
N LEU A 48 4.13 2.59 -5.45
CA LEU A 48 2.74 2.58 -5.00
C LEU A 48 1.94 1.67 -5.94
N ALA A 49 1.29 0.64 -5.40
CA ALA A 49 0.54 -0.33 -6.18
C ALA A 49 -0.87 -0.44 -5.61
N ASN A 50 -1.82 -0.39 -6.53
CA ASN A 50 -3.25 -0.44 -6.25
C ASN A 50 -3.83 -1.64 -7.00
N GLY A 51 -4.47 -2.54 -6.29
CA GLY A 51 -5.04 -3.77 -6.84
C GLY A 51 -6.46 -3.95 -6.36
N LEU A 52 -7.34 -4.33 -7.26
CA LEU A 52 -8.70 -4.74 -6.96
C LEU A 52 -8.91 -6.16 -7.46
N PHE A 53 -8.89 -7.13 -6.56
CA PHE A 53 -9.11 -8.52 -6.92
C PHE A 53 -10.59 -8.81 -6.75
N ILE A 54 -11.22 -9.34 -7.79
CA ILE A 54 -12.65 -9.64 -7.82
C ILE A 54 -12.80 -11.15 -8.04
N ARG A 55 -13.69 -11.75 -7.24
CA ARG A 55 -14.03 -13.16 -7.38
C ARG A 55 -14.51 -13.44 -8.80
N ASP A 56 -13.99 -14.49 -9.40
CA ASP A 56 -14.25 -14.90 -10.78
C ASP A 56 -15.75 -14.96 -11.16
N THR A 57 -16.60 -15.42 -10.24
CA THR A 57 -18.06 -15.47 -10.37
C THR A 57 -18.74 -14.10 -10.45
N PHE A 58 -18.05 -13.02 -10.04
CA PHE A 58 -18.54 -11.64 -10.09
C PHE A 58 -17.85 -10.79 -11.15
N TYR A 59 -16.67 -11.20 -11.63
CA TYR A 59 -15.83 -10.37 -12.50
C TYR A 59 -16.54 -9.91 -13.77
N ASP A 60 -17.32 -10.79 -14.40
CA ASP A 60 -17.97 -10.50 -15.68
C ASP A 60 -19.16 -9.51 -15.54
N TYR A 61 -19.57 -9.20 -14.31
CA TYR A 61 -20.60 -8.19 -14.01
C TYR A 61 -20.02 -6.80 -13.74
N ILE A 62 -18.69 -6.68 -13.65
CA ILE A 62 -18.04 -5.39 -13.38
C ILE A 62 -18.14 -4.50 -14.62
N ASN A 63 -18.57 -3.25 -14.40
CA ASN A 63 -18.66 -2.26 -15.47
C ASN A 63 -17.26 -1.98 -16.06
N PRO A 64 -17.03 -2.18 -17.37
CA PRO A 64 -15.74 -1.93 -17.99
C PRO A 64 -15.24 -0.48 -17.83
N ASN A 65 -16.17 0.49 -17.77
CA ASN A 65 -15.80 1.89 -17.54
C ASN A 65 -15.19 2.09 -16.15
N TYR A 66 -15.68 1.39 -15.13
CA TYR A 66 -15.10 1.44 -13.79
C TYR A 66 -13.66 0.91 -13.80
N ILE A 67 -13.41 -0.22 -14.47
CA ILE A 67 -12.06 -0.78 -14.62
C ILE A 67 -11.13 0.24 -15.30
N ASN A 68 -11.60 0.89 -16.36
CA ASN A 68 -10.83 1.91 -17.06
C ASN A 68 -10.55 3.12 -16.18
N THR A 69 -11.54 3.64 -15.45
CA THR A 69 -11.38 4.72 -14.48
C THR A 69 -10.32 4.37 -13.42
N LEU A 70 -10.35 3.14 -12.89
CA LEU A 70 -9.37 2.68 -11.90
C LEU A 70 -7.94 2.68 -12.45
N LYS A 71 -7.76 2.17 -13.67
CA LYS A 71 -6.47 2.14 -14.36
C LYS A 71 -5.96 3.55 -14.68
N GLU A 72 -6.82 4.40 -15.21
CA GLU A 72 -6.45 5.74 -15.68
C GLU A 72 -6.14 6.69 -14.53
N ASN A 73 -6.96 6.72 -13.49
CA ASN A 73 -6.84 7.70 -12.41
C ASN A 73 -5.90 7.23 -11.29
N TYR A 74 -5.79 5.92 -11.07
CA TYR A 74 -5.13 5.37 -9.88
C TYR A 74 -3.99 4.41 -10.17
N ASN A 75 -3.64 4.17 -11.46
CA ASN A 75 -2.70 3.12 -11.86
C ASN A 75 -3.06 1.76 -11.24
N ALA A 76 -4.36 1.50 -11.06
CA ALA A 76 -4.82 0.30 -10.41
C ALA A 76 -5.01 -0.84 -11.42
N GLU A 77 -4.76 -2.06 -10.94
CA GLU A 77 -5.05 -3.29 -11.69
C GLU A 77 -6.29 -3.96 -11.11
N VAL A 78 -7.25 -4.29 -11.98
CA VAL A 78 -8.41 -5.10 -11.60
C VAL A 78 -8.15 -6.53 -12.06
N VAL A 79 -8.14 -7.46 -11.10
CA VAL A 79 -7.68 -8.83 -11.31
C VAL A 79 -8.82 -9.81 -11.05
N LYS A 80 -9.06 -10.72 -12.00
CA LYS A 80 -9.98 -11.85 -11.83
C LYS A 80 -9.27 -12.93 -11.02
N ASP A 81 -9.86 -13.37 -9.92
CA ASP A 81 -9.28 -14.41 -9.06
C ASP A 81 -10.36 -15.34 -8.49
N GLU A 82 -10.06 -16.62 -8.30
CA GLU A 82 -11.00 -17.61 -7.76
C GLU A 82 -11.11 -17.56 -6.22
N PHE A 83 -10.16 -16.88 -5.57
CA PHE A 83 -9.93 -16.85 -4.12
C PHE A 83 -9.79 -18.24 -3.50
N LYS A 84 -9.11 -19.15 -4.22
CA LYS A 84 -8.75 -20.48 -3.70
C LYS A 84 -7.54 -20.44 -2.74
N SER A 85 -6.66 -19.46 -2.92
CA SER A 85 -5.49 -19.21 -2.07
C SER A 85 -5.03 -17.76 -2.25
N THR A 86 -4.27 -17.25 -1.29
CA THR A 86 -3.68 -15.90 -1.36
C THR A 86 -2.45 -15.80 -2.26
N ALA A 87 -1.98 -16.93 -2.82
CA ALA A 87 -0.73 -16.99 -3.58
C ALA A 87 -0.69 -16.00 -4.75
N ASN A 88 -1.79 -15.87 -5.51
CA ASN A 88 -1.86 -14.94 -6.63
C ASN A 88 -1.74 -13.48 -6.18
N ALA A 89 -2.49 -13.09 -5.15
CA ALA A 89 -2.47 -11.74 -4.61
C ALA A 89 -1.11 -11.40 -3.94
N ASN A 90 -0.55 -12.33 -3.17
CA ASN A 90 0.78 -12.16 -2.56
C ASN A 90 1.88 -12.05 -3.61
N LYS A 91 1.83 -12.87 -4.67
CA LYS A 91 2.77 -12.77 -5.79
C LYS A 91 2.65 -11.44 -6.51
N TRP A 92 1.42 -10.97 -6.76
CA TRP A 92 1.19 -9.66 -7.35
C TRP A 92 1.77 -8.53 -6.48
N ILE A 93 1.61 -8.59 -5.15
CA ILE A 93 2.21 -7.63 -4.23
C ILE A 93 3.74 -7.67 -4.34
N GLU A 94 4.34 -8.86 -4.28
CA GLU A 94 5.79 -9.05 -4.32
C GLU A 94 6.40 -8.48 -5.62
N ASP A 95 5.81 -8.82 -6.77
CA ASP A 95 6.24 -8.37 -8.10
C ASP A 95 6.15 -6.84 -8.23
N LYS A 96 5.19 -6.20 -7.54
CA LYS A 96 5.02 -4.75 -7.54
C LYS A 96 5.89 -4.01 -6.54
N LYS A 97 6.55 -4.69 -5.58
CA LYS A 97 7.19 -4.04 -4.42
C LYS A 97 8.67 -4.31 -4.30
N PHE A 98 9.36 -4.52 -5.41
CA PHE A 98 10.80 -4.82 -5.42
C PHE A 98 11.14 -6.03 -4.51
N LYS A 99 10.18 -6.94 -4.29
CA LYS A 99 10.27 -8.04 -3.33
C LYS A 99 10.46 -7.64 -1.87
N ILE A 100 10.27 -6.37 -1.51
CA ILE A 100 10.35 -5.86 -0.12
C ILE A 100 9.15 -6.33 0.69
N ILE A 101 7.95 -6.31 0.09
CA ILE A 101 6.71 -6.72 0.74
C ILE A 101 6.34 -8.11 0.22
N GLN A 102 6.30 -9.09 1.12
CA GLN A 102 5.99 -10.49 0.81
C GLN A 102 4.97 -11.03 1.82
N ASN A 103 4.16 -11.99 1.39
CA ASN A 103 3.23 -12.75 2.25
C ASN A 103 2.32 -11.85 3.11
N MET A 104 1.80 -10.76 2.52
CA MET A 104 0.94 -9.80 3.22
C MET A 104 -0.40 -10.42 3.63
N LEU A 105 -0.92 -11.34 2.82
CA LEU A 105 -2.20 -11.99 3.02
C LEU A 105 -2.00 -13.43 3.49
N THR A 106 -2.90 -13.91 4.34
CA THR A 106 -2.98 -15.31 4.76
C THR A 106 -4.26 -15.94 4.21
N ASP A 107 -4.27 -17.24 3.96
CA ASP A 107 -5.44 -17.92 3.41
C ASP A 107 -6.69 -17.79 4.31
N GLU A 108 -6.50 -17.65 5.62
CA GLU A 108 -7.57 -17.35 6.57
C GLU A 108 -8.37 -16.08 6.21
N MET A 109 -7.73 -15.08 5.58
CA MET A 109 -8.36 -13.82 5.19
C MET A 109 -9.31 -13.94 4.00
N ILE A 110 -9.23 -15.03 3.23
CA ILE A 110 -10.04 -15.23 2.01
C ILE A 110 -10.91 -16.50 2.07
N ASN A 111 -10.83 -17.26 3.17
CA ASN A 111 -11.58 -18.49 3.38
C ASN A 111 -13.09 -18.25 3.50
N ASP A 112 -13.54 -17.02 3.71
CA ASP A 112 -14.95 -16.68 3.70
C ASP A 112 -15.51 -16.77 2.26
N PRO A 113 -16.46 -17.68 1.98
CA PRO A 113 -17.06 -17.81 0.66
C PRO A 113 -17.86 -16.57 0.23
N THR A 114 -18.21 -15.68 1.17
CA THR A 114 -18.88 -14.40 0.90
C THR A 114 -17.92 -13.28 0.51
N SER A 115 -16.61 -13.46 0.67
CA SER A 115 -15.61 -12.50 0.19
C SER A 115 -15.65 -12.42 -1.33
N VAL A 116 -16.17 -11.32 -1.88
CA VAL A 116 -16.29 -11.11 -3.34
C VAL A 116 -15.19 -10.23 -3.93
N MET A 117 -14.50 -9.47 -3.08
CA MET A 117 -13.55 -8.45 -3.50
C MET A 117 -12.46 -8.25 -2.45
N LEU A 118 -11.22 -8.07 -2.89
CA LEU A 118 -10.10 -7.59 -2.09
C LEU A 118 -9.60 -6.27 -2.68
N ILE A 119 -9.42 -5.28 -1.82
CA ILE A 119 -8.78 -4.01 -2.19
C ILE A 119 -7.41 -4.05 -1.56
N ILE A 120 -6.39 -4.07 -2.41
CA ILE A 120 -5.00 -4.17 -2.00
C ILE A 120 -4.34 -2.86 -2.34
N ASN A 121 -3.82 -2.20 -1.32
CA ASN A 121 -2.90 -1.11 -1.49
C ASN A 121 -1.58 -1.48 -0.82
N ALA A 122 -0.48 -1.33 -1.56
CA ALA A 122 0.85 -1.53 -1.04
C ALA A 122 1.76 -0.37 -1.45
N LEU A 123 2.56 0.12 -0.50
CA LEU A 123 3.56 1.17 -0.70
C LEU A 123 4.90 0.66 -0.19
N ALA A 124 5.90 0.63 -1.07
CA ALA A 124 7.29 0.36 -0.70
C ALA A 124 8.14 1.57 -1.07
N ILE A 125 9.09 1.89 -0.19
CA ILE A 125 10.02 2.99 -0.34
C ILE A 125 11.41 2.42 -0.08
N ASP A 126 12.30 2.57 -1.05
CA ASP A 126 13.71 2.24 -0.94
C ASP A 126 14.51 3.45 -1.42
N MET A 127 14.95 4.29 -0.49
CA MET A 127 15.55 5.59 -0.81
C MET A 127 16.96 5.67 -0.25
N GLU A 128 17.86 6.21 -1.05
CA GLU A 128 19.17 6.64 -0.56
C GLU A 128 19.10 8.04 0.03
N TRP A 129 19.86 8.24 1.11
CA TRP A 129 20.10 9.58 1.63
C TRP A 129 20.82 10.43 0.59
N LYS A 130 20.37 11.67 0.36
CA LYS A 130 21.08 12.65 -0.47
C LYS A 130 22.56 12.76 -0.06
N GLU A 131 22.81 12.73 1.24
CA GLU A 131 24.14 12.59 1.77
C GLU A 131 24.15 11.45 2.80
N GLY A 132 24.78 10.32 2.45
CA GLY A 132 24.77 9.09 3.25
C GLY A 132 25.51 9.15 4.59
N PHE A 133 25.38 8.07 5.36
CA PHE A 133 26.12 7.86 6.62
C PHE A 133 27.33 6.96 6.36
N SER A 134 28.44 7.22 7.07
CA SER A 134 29.60 6.32 7.02
C SER A 134 29.35 5.12 7.94
N PHE A 135 29.63 3.92 7.44
CA PHE A 135 29.58 2.70 8.25
C PHE A 135 30.55 2.74 9.44
N GLU A 136 31.69 3.43 9.32
CA GLU A 136 32.67 3.60 10.41
C GLU A 136 32.11 4.41 11.59
N ASN A 137 31.09 5.23 11.34
CA ASN A 137 30.40 6.04 12.34
C ASN A 137 29.06 5.40 12.76
N THR A 138 28.86 4.12 12.49
CA THR A 138 27.64 3.39 12.85
C THR A 138 27.99 2.35 13.92
N ASP A 139 27.41 2.49 15.11
CA ASP A 139 27.69 1.59 16.25
C ASP A 139 26.44 1.38 17.12
N GLY A 140 26.52 0.49 18.11
CA GLY A 140 25.45 0.17 19.04
C GLY A 140 25.31 1.18 20.19
N ASP A 141 24.24 1.96 20.19
CA ASP A 141 23.93 2.94 21.25
C ASP A 141 22.68 2.55 22.05
N ASP A 142 22.52 3.14 23.23
CA ASP A 142 21.35 2.94 24.09
C ASP A 142 20.10 3.59 23.45
N PHE A 143 19.09 2.77 23.14
CA PHE A 143 17.74 3.22 22.80
C PHE A 143 16.81 2.99 24.00
N TYR A 144 16.09 4.04 24.38
CA TYR A 144 15.17 4.02 25.52
C TYR A 144 13.76 3.72 25.02
N LEU A 145 13.20 2.61 25.49
CA LEU A 145 11.84 2.19 25.19
C LEU A 145 10.82 3.03 25.98
N ASP A 146 9.55 2.98 25.56
CA ASP A 146 8.45 3.70 26.18
C ASP A 146 8.18 3.26 27.63
N ASN A 147 8.47 2.00 27.96
CA ASN A 147 8.42 1.46 29.30
C ASN A 147 9.64 1.85 30.18
N GLY A 148 10.59 2.63 29.65
CA GLY A 148 11.81 3.07 30.34
C GLY A 148 12.96 2.06 30.32
N GLU A 149 12.78 0.88 29.74
CA GLU A 149 13.87 -0.09 29.54
C GLU A 149 14.83 0.37 28.43
N LYS A 150 16.02 -0.24 28.43
CA LYS A 150 17.07 0.04 27.44
C LYS A 150 17.28 -1.16 26.53
N THR A 151 17.51 -0.89 25.26
CA THR A 151 18.04 -1.85 24.31
C THR A 151 19.19 -1.24 23.52
N LYS A 152 20.07 -2.08 22.95
CA LYS A 152 21.12 -1.61 22.03
C LYS A 152 20.56 -1.53 20.61
N ALA A 153 20.63 -0.35 20.00
CA ALA A 153 20.23 -0.12 18.62
C ALA A 153 21.41 0.32 17.77
N THR A 154 21.52 -0.23 16.56
CA THR A 154 22.47 0.25 15.55
C THR A 154 22.11 1.69 15.18
N THR A 155 22.98 2.63 15.55
CA THR A 155 22.72 4.07 15.44
C THR A 155 23.70 4.66 14.45
N MET A 156 23.17 5.29 13.39
CA MET A 156 23.98 5.98 12.38
C MET A 156 24.34 7.38 12.88
N TYR A 157 25.60 7.80 12.74
CA TYR A 157 26.06 9.13 13.14
C TYR A 157 26.65 9.93 11.98
N ARG A 158 26.27 11.21 11.92
CA ARG A 158 26.86 12.20 11.02
C ARG A 158 26.72 13.61 11.57
N LYS A 159 27.77 14.43 11.41
CA LYS A 159 27.76 15.86 11.76
C LYS A 159 27.56 16.73 10.50
N ASN A 160 26.39 17.32 10.34
CA ASN A 160 26.01 18.17 9.21
C ASN A 160 25.12 19.35 9.65
N LEU A 161 25.05 20.40 8.82
CA LEU A 161 23.96 21.38 8.90
C LEU A 161 22.70 20.74 8.33
N VAL A 162 21.67 20.58 9.16
CA VAL A 162 20.32 20.18 8.73
C VAL A 162 19.34 21.31 9.06
N GLN A 163 18.31 21.47 8.23
CA GLN A 163 17.25 22.42 8.50
C GLN A 163 16.35 21.79 9.58
N PHE A 164 16.36 22.37 10.77
CA PHE A 164 15.48 22.01 11.89
C PHE A 164 14.24 22.91 11.91
#